data_AF-A0A8H7V4U0-F1
#
_entry.id   AF-A0A8H7V4U0-F1
#
_cell.length_a   1.000
_cell.length_b   1.000
_cell.length_c   1.000
_cell.angle_alpha   90.00
_cell.angle_beta   90.00
_cell.angle_gamma   90.00
#
_symmetry.space_group_name_H-M   'P 1'
#
loop_
_entity.id
_entity.type
_entity.pdbx_description
1 polymer ?
#
loop_
_entity_poly.entity_id
_entity_poly.type
_entity_poly.pdbx_seq_one_letter_code
_entity_poly.pdbx_strand_id
1 'polypeptide(L)'
;MQTKKKVCDRHTRQHTRLNNAHCVFYKMNTSELFCQICVDWIGGMESNPAEQYVAEKLSLQWTDGDQSMNDMRRIRQRERRQRWQDTPQYIMKSDFCFISSTWMAEWEMFVEGWQTHRPERVIDQHGLLTSIMSLNRVGTNPFYLNSNDLVMIISGQTWDYLVREYGLRGEKISQEDLVPEENYLKIIHRIAYWKKRAGACS
;
A
#
# COMPACT_ATOMS: atom_id res chain seq x y z
N MET A 1 5.97 21.33 34.21
CA MET A 1 6.16 20.05 33.49
C MET A 1 6.04 20.31 32.00
N GLN A 2 7.16 20.38 31.27
CA GLN A 2 7.16 20.51 29.81
C GLN A 2 7.04 19.11 29.20
N THR A 3 5.88 18.79 28.64
CA THR A 3 5.68 17.59 27.82
C THR A 3 6.44 17.75 26.51
N LYS A 4 7.54 17.01 26.37
CA LYS A 4 8.29 16.85 25.11
C LYS A 4 7.30 16.43 24.01
N LYS A 5 7.09 17.31 23.03
CA LYS A 5 6.38 17.04 21.78
C LYS A 5 7.15 15.94 21.04
N LYS A 6 6.62 14.72 21.03
CA LYS A 6 7.06 13.68 20.10
C LYS A 6 6.48 14.02 18.73
N VAL A 7 7.21 14.83 17.97
CA VAL A 7 7.10 14.87 16.50
C VAL A 7 7.35 13.43 16.02
N CYS A 8 6.60 12.96 15.02
CA CYS A 8 6.72 11.61 14.47
C CYS A 8 8.20 11.26 14.25
N ASP A 9 8.72 10.34 15.05
CA ASP A 9 10.15 10.05 15.20
C ASP A 9 10.80 9.67 13.85
N ARG A 10 10.01 9.23 12.88
CA ARG A 10 10.47 8.89 11.52
C ARG A 10 10.72 10.11 10.64
N HIS A 11 9.79 11.07 10.65
CA HIS A 11 9.91 12.34 9.91
C HIS A 11 10.88 13.30 10.61
N THR A 12 11.22 13.14 11.89
CA THR A 12 12.26 13.99 12.51
C THR A 12 13.67 13.39 12.37
N ARG A 13 13.81 12.05 12.37
CA ARG A 13 15.12 11.38 12.25
C ARG A 13 15.73 11.44 10.85
N GLN A 14 14.92 11.49 9.79
CA GLN A 14 15.44 11.76 8.43
C GLN A 14 15.94 13.22 8.26
N HIS A 15 15.45 14.13 9.10
CA HIS A 15 15.61 15.58 8.94
C HIS A 15 16.69 16.22 9.81
N THR A 16 17.10 15.56 10.88
CA THR A 16 18.21 16.04 11.72
C THR A 16 19.58 15.90 11.05
N ARG A 17 19.68 15.23 9.88
CA ARG A 17 20.96 14.92 9.24
C ARG A 17 21.16 15.50 7.83
N LEU A 18 20.12 16.01 7.17
CA LEU A 18 20.20 16.42 5.76
C LEU A 18 19.49 17.76 5.55
N ASN A 19 20.26 18.82 5.27
CA ASN A 19 19.80 20.17 4.89
C ASN A 19 19.16 20.20 3.49
N ASN A 20 18.21 19.29 3.22
CA ASN A 20 17.63 19.17 1.88
C ASN A 20 16.31 19.95 1.80
N ALA A 21 16.20 20.82 0.81
CA ALA A 21 14.93 21.45 0.46
C ALA A 21 13.90 20.37 0.07
N HIS A 22 12.71 20.44 0.64
CA HIS A 22 11.63 19.52 0.29
C HIS A 22 11.01 19.89 -1.06
N CYS A 23 10.66 18.87 -1.85
CA CYS A 23 9.82 19.03 -3.04
C CYS A 23 8.38 18.63 -2.68
N VAL A 24 7.54 19.61 -2.38
CA VAL A 24 6.13 19.41 -2.02
C VAL A 24 5.25 19.72 -3.22
N PHE A 25 4.36 18.79 -3.54
CA PHE A 25 3.40 18.87 -4.64
C PHE A 25 1.99 18.84 -4.09
N TYR A 26 1.10 19.56 -4.75
CA TYR A 26 -0.32 19.43 -4.52
C TYR A 26 -0.97 18.61 -5.63
N LYS A 27 -1.64 17.54 -5.24
CA LYS A 27 -2.42 16.73 -6.15
C LYS A 27 -3.87 17.22 -6.13
N MET A 28 -4.25 17.99 -7.14
CA MET A 28 -5.60 18.61 -7.21
C MET A 28 -6.71 17.55 -7.15
N ASN A 29 -6.52 16.43 -7.83
CA ASN A 29 -7.49 15.33 -7.93
C ASN A 29 -7.71 14.53 -6.63
N THR A 30 -6.79 14.64 -5.66
CA THR A 30 -7.00 14.12 -4.30
C THR A 30 -7.13 15.21 -3.25
N SER A 31 -6.81 16.45 -3.63
CA SER A 31 -6.73 17.60 -2.75
C SER A 31 -5.77 17.36 -1.57
N GLU A 32 -4.63 16.74 -1.86
CA GLU A 32 -3.63 16.35 -0.86
C GLU A 32 -2.23 16.83 -1.24
N LEU A 33 -1.39 16.98 -0.23
CA LEU A 33 0.01 17.38 -0.38
C LEU A 33 0.91 16.15 -0.29
N PHE A 34 1.88 16.05 -1.19
CA PHE A 34 2.84 14.96 -1.24
C PHE A 34 4.27 15.51 -1.30
N CYS A 35 5.15 14.96 -0.48
CA CYS A 35 6.57 15.28 -0.52
C CYS A 35 7.35 14.19 -1.27
N GLN A 36 7.90 14.53 -2.43
CA GLN A 36 8.68 13.59 -3.24
C GLN A 36 9.99 13.16 -2.56
N ILE A 37 10.60 14.06 -1.77
CA ILE A 37 11.86 13.76 -1.08
C ILE A 37 11.62 12.79 0.08
N CYS A 38 10.50 12.95 0.80
CA CYS A 38 10.12 12.04 1.88
C CYS A 38 9.42 10.78 1.37
N VAL A 39 8.91 10.81 0.13
CA VAL A 39 8.03 9.80 -0.44
C VAL A 39 6.85 9.56 0.51
N ASP A 40 6.25 10.66 0.96
CA ASP A 40 5.22 10.64 1.99
C ASP A 40 4.17 11.74 1.79
N TRP A 41 2.97 11.49 2.29
CA TRP A 41 1.85 12.41 2.23
C TRP A 41 1.83 13.32 3.45
N ILE A 42 1.69 14.62 3.22
CA ILE A 42 1.72 15.61 4.29
C ILE A 42 0.32 15.77 4.86
N GLY A 43 0.23 15.75 6.19
CA GLY A 43 -1.05 15.85 6.90
C GLY A 43 -1.93 14.61 6.75
N GLY A 44 -1.32 13.43 6.59
CA GLY A 44 -1.99 12.14 6.69
C GLY A 44 -2.46 11.84 8.12
N MET A 45 -3.18 10.73 8.32
CA MET A 45 -3.73 10.35 9.63
C MET A 45 -2.63 10.11 10.68
N GLU A 46 -1.43 9.74 10.23
CA GLU A 46 -0.22 9.50 11.01
C GLU A 46 0.65 10.75 11.25
N SER A 47 0.37 11.86 10.57
CA SER A 47 1.06 13.13 10.78
C SER A 47 0.73 13.73 12.14
N ASN A 48 1.56 14.66 12.60
CA ASN A 48 1.27 15.38 13.84
C ASN A 48 0.09 16.37 13.63
N PRO A 49 -0.68 16.73 14.68
CA PRO A 49 -1.86 17.59 14.52
C PRO A 49 -1.59 18.97 13.91
N ALA A 50 -0.40 19.54 14.11
CA ALA A 50 -0.06 20.83 13.53
C ALA A 50 0.15 20.74 12.01
N GLU A 51 0.82 19.67 11.55
CA GLU A 51 1.00 19.38 10.14
C GLU A 51 -0.34 19.08 9.45
N GLN A 52 -1.22 18.31 10.09
CA GLN A 52 -2.58 18.05 9.60
C GLN A 52 -3.36 19.36 9.42
N TYR A 53 -3.33 20.24 10.44
CA TYR A 53 -4.01 21.54 10.39
C TYR A 53 -3.51 22.42 9.24
N VAL A 54 -2.18 22.51 9.04
CA VAL A 54 -1.60 23.30 7.95
C VAL A 54 -1.95 22.71 6.59
N ALA A 55 -1.85 21.39 6.43
CA ALA A 55 -2.19 20.71 5.18
C ALA A 55 -3.67 20.89 4.83
N GLU A 56 -4.57 20.82 5.81
CA GLU A 56 -5.99 21.07 5.63
C GLU A 56 -6.26 22.52 5.20
N LYS A 57 -5.65 23.51 5.86
CA LYS A 57 -5.79 24.92 5.46
C LYS A 57 -5.33 25.19 4.03
N LEU A 58 -4.20 24.61 3.62
CA LEU A 58 -3.72 24.72 2.25
C LEU A 58 -4.64 24.01 1.25
N SER A 59 -5.20 22.86 1.63
CA SER A 59 -6.14 22.13 0.78
C SER A 59 -7.45 22.91 0.56
N LEU A 60 -7.96 23.59 1.60
CA LEU A 60 -9.16 24.43 1.53
C LEU A 60 -8.98 25.68 0.66
N GLN A 61 -7.75 26.17 0.48
CA GLN A 61 -7.49 27.30 -0.42
C GLN A 61 -7.62 26.90 -1.90
N TRP A 62 -7.55 25.61 -2.20
CA TRP A 62 -7.51 25.08 -3.56
C TRP A 62 -8.73 24.21 -3.91
N THR A 63 -9.70 24.11 -3.00
CA THR A 63 -10.95 23.36 -3.19
C THR A 63 -12.14 24.16 -2.69
N ASP A 64 -13.29 24.05 -3.37
CA ASP A 64 -14.54 24.71 -2.97
C ASP A 64 -15.27 23.97 -1.81
N GLY A 65 -14.55 23.16 -1.02
CA GLY A 65 -15.14 22.43 0.10
C GLY A 65 -16.12 21.31 -0.31
N ASP A 66 -15.95 20.73 -1.49
CA ASP A 66 -16.77 19.60 -1.96
C ASP A 66 -16.69 18.40 -0.99
N GLN A 67 -17.84 18.07 -0.40
CA GLN A 67 -17.97 16.96 0.53
C GLN A 67 -17.58 15.62 -0.10
N SER A 68 -17.87 15.44 -1.40
CA SER A 68 -17.51 14.23 -2.15
C SER A 68 -16.00 14.05 -2.23
N MET A 69 -15.25 15.13 -2.51
CA MET A 69 -13.79 15.10 -2.51
C MET A 69 -13.23 14.78 -1.13
N ASN A 70 -13.80 15.35 -0.07
CA ASN A 70 -13.38 15.08 1.30
C ASN A 70 -13.61 13.63 1.73
N ASP A 71 -14.74 13.03 1.34
CA ASP A 71 -15.03 11.63 1.64
C ASP A 71 -14.07 10.69 0.88
N MET A 72 -13.81 10.98 -0.40
CA MET A 72 -12.85 10.22 -1.20
C MET A 72 -11.42 10.33 -0.66
N ARG A 73 -11.01 11.52 -0.21
CA ARG A 73 -9.73 11.73 0.46
C ARG A 73 -9.59 10.83 1.70
N ARG A 74 -10.61 10.79 2.57
CA ARG A 74 -10.61 9.93 3.76
C ARG A 74 -10.50 8.44 3.41
N ILE A 75 -11.22 8.00 2.39
CA ILE A 75 -11.13 6.62 1.89
C ILE A 75 -9.69 6.32 1.44
N ARG A 76 -9.09 7.17 0.60
CA ARG A 76 -7.71 6.97 0.13
C ARG A 76 -6.70 6.94 1.26
N GLN A 77 -6.82 7.84 2.25
CA GLN A 77 -5.93 7.85 3.41
C GLN A 77 -6.03 6.55 4.21
N ARG A 78 -7.25 6.04 4.42
CA ARG A 78 -7.49 4.75 5.07
C ARG A 78 -6.84 3.60 4.29
N GLU A 79 -7.02 3.58 2.98
CA GLU A 79 -6.49 2.53 2.12
C GLU A 79 -4.98 2.59 1.95
N ARG A 80 -4.38 3.78 1.88
CA ARG A 80 -2.91 3.96 1.94
C ARG A 80 -2.34 3.38 3.22
N ARG A 81 -2.98 3.67 4.35
CA ARG A 81 -2.56 3.11 5.65
C ARG A 81 -2.61 1.59 5.64
N GLN A 82 -3.68 1.00 5.07
CA GLN A 82 -3.79 -0.45 4.91
C GLN A 82 -2.65 -0.99 4.03
N ARG A 83 -2.38 -0.34 2.89
CA ARG A 83 -1.30 -0.73 1.98
C ARG A 83 0.10 -0.63 2.62
N TRP A 84 0.31 0.37 3.46
CA TRP A 84 1.55 0.56 4.21
C TRP A 84 1.84 -0.59 5.18
N GLN A 85 0.81 -1.22 5.74
CA GLN A 85 0.94 -2.41 6.58
C GLN A 85 1.38 -3.64 5.78
N ASP A 86 1.20 -3.65 4.46
CA ASP A 86 1.71 -4.69 3.57
C ASP A 86 3.16 -4.46 3.11
N THR A 87 3.90 -3.55 3.75
CA THR A 87 5.33 -3.42 3.44
C THR A 87 6.08 -4.70 3.85
N PRO A 88 7.19 -5.05 3.15
CA PRO A 88 7.87 -6.34 3.29
C PRO A 88 8.25 -6.71 4.73
N GLN A 89 8.54 -5.71 5.55
CA GLN A 89 8.93 -5.88 6.95
C GLN A 89 7.80 -6.45 7.83
N TYR A 90 6.53 -6.18 7.49
CA TYR A 90 5.37 -6.58 8.27
C TYR A 90 4.70 -7.81 7.67
N ILE A 91 4.45 -7.81 6.37
CA ILE A 91 3.70 -8.86 5.68
C ILE A 91 4.33 -10.26 5.76
N MET A 92 5.66 -10.33 5.73
CA MET A 92 6.39 -11.61 5.77
C MET A 92 6.44 -12.22 7.18
N LYS A 93 5.96 -11.50 8.20
CA LYS A 93 5.88 -11.95 9.60
C LYS A 93 4.48 -12.43 9.99
N SER A 94 3.50 -12.28 9.10
CA SER A 94 2.09 -12.63 9.32
C SER A 94 1.60 -13.58 8.25
N ASP A 95 0.37 -14.07 8.40
CA ASP A 95 -0.34 -14.75 7.33
C ASP A 95 -0.52 -13.80 6.14
N PHE A 96 -0.31 -14.35 4.94
CA PHE A 96 -0.39 -13.63 3.69
C PHE A 96 -1.17 -14.42 2.65
N CYS A 97 -1.67 -13.69 1.66
CA CYS A 97 -2.52 -14.20 0.60
C CYS A 97 -1.99 -13.70 -0.74
N PHE A 98 -2.37 -14.39 -1.80
CA PHE A 98 -2.06 -14.02 -3.17
C PHE A 98 -3.25 -13.29 -3.78
N ILE A 99 -2.97 -12.25 -4.54
CA ILE A 99 -3.97 -11.47 -5.27
C ILE A 99 -3.41 -11.10 -6.65
N SER A 100 -4.30 -10.95 -7.64
CA SER A 100 -3.90 -10.46 -8.96
C SER A 100 -3.16 -9.13 -8.87
N SER A 101 -1.99 -9.07 -9.50
CA SER A 101 -1.20 -7.84 -9.61
C SER A 101 -1.92 -6.76 -10.39
N THR A 102 -2.72 -7.11 -11.40
CA THR A 102 -3.46 -6.15 -12.22
C THR A 102 -4.55 -5.47 -11.42
N TRP A 103 -5.28 -6.24 -10.61
CA TRP A 103 -6.29 -5.70 -9.70
C TRP A 103 -5.65 -4.80 -8.64
N MET A 104 -4.53 -5.25 -8.04
CA MET A 104 -3.79 -4.44 -7.08
C MET A 104 -3.24 -3.15 -7.69
N ALA A 105 -2.79 -3.18 -8.95
CA ALA A 105 -2.33 -1.98 -9.64
C ALA A 105 -3.47 -0.97 -9.87
N GLU A 106 -4.66 -1.43 -10.26
CA GLU A 106 -5.86 -0.57 -10.34
C GLU A 106 -6.17 0.06 -8.98
N TRP A 107 -6.15 -0.74 -7.92
CA TRP A 107 -6.36 -0.26 -6.56
C TRP A 107 -5.28 0.73 -6.09
N GLU A 108 -4.01 0.43 -6.30
CA GLU A 108 -2.89 1.33 -5.95
C GLU A 108 -2.95 2.64 -6.74
N MET A 109 -3.34 2.61 -8.01
CA MET A 109 -3.57 3.82 -8.80
C MET A 109 -4.67 4.70 -8.18
N PHE A 110 -5.76 4.10 -7.70
CA PHE A 110 -6.80 4.84 -6.98
C PHE A 110 -6.28 5.44 -5.66
N VAL A 111 -5.62 4.61 -4.85
CA VAL A 111 -5.12 4.92 -3.51
C VAL A 111 -4.07 6.04 -3.52
N GLU A 112 -3.19 6.03 -4.52
CA GLU A 112 -2.16 7.05 -4.75
C GLU A 112 -2.68 8.30 -5.47
N GLY A 113 -3.96 8.30 -5.88
CA GLY A 113 -4.56 9.42 -6.57
C GLY A 113 -4.09 9.59 -8.00
N TRP A 114 -3.79 8.50 -8.71
CA TRP A 114 -3.67 8.51 -10.17
C TRP A 114 -5.03 8.33 -10.84
N GLN A 115 -5.98 7.70 -10.13
CA GLN A 115 -7.36 7.54 -10.56
C GLN A 115 -8.34 8.19 -9.57
N THR A 116 -9.42 8.76 -10.11
CA THR A 116 -10.48 9.42 -9.34
C THR A 116 -11.47 8.43 -8.75
N HIS A 117 -11.68 7.30 -9.42
CA HIS A 117 -12.67 6.28 -9.06
C HIS A 117 -12.01 5.07 -8.41
N ARG A 118 -12.73 4.43 -7.49
CA ARG A 118 -12.36 3.14 -6.92
C ARG A 118 -12.41 2.07 -8.02
N PRO A 119 -11.63 0.98 -7.90
CA PRO A 119 -11.85 -0.20 -8.74
C PRO A 119 -13.32 -0.64 -8.71
N GLU A 120 -13.94 -0.69 -9.88
CA GLU A 120 -15.33 -1.16 -10.04
C GLU A 120 -15.40 -2.69 -10.14
N ARG A 121 -14.29 -3.31 -10.49
CA ARG A 121 -14.18 -4.75 -10.67
C ARG A 121 -14.02 -5.44 -9.32
N VAL A 122 -14.78 -6.51 -9.12
CA VAL A 122 -14.56 -7.44 -8.01
C VAL A 122 -13.19 -8.09 -8.12
N ILE A 123 -12.66 -8.55 -6.98
CA ILE A 123 -11.43 -9.33 -6.97
C ILE A 123 -11.74 -10.69 -7.60
N ASP A 124 -11.23 -10.97 -8.80
CA ASP A 124 -11.39 -12.26 -9.46
C ASP A 124 -10.12 -13.10 -9.31
N GLN A 125 -10.25 -14.22 -8.59
CA GLN A 125 -9.17 -15.16 -8.34
C GLN A 125 -9.20 -16.39 -9.25
N HIS A 126 -10.15 -16.45 -10.21
CA HIS A 126 -10.19 -17.54 -11.16
C HIS A 126 -8.91 -17.61 -11.98
N GLY A 127 -8.29 -18.78 -12.01
CA GLY A 127 -7.05 -19.00 -12.74
C GLY A 127 -5.82 -18.35 -12.08
N LEU A 128 -5.93 -17.75 -10.88
CA LEU A 128 -4.75 -17.23 -10.18
C LEU A 128 -3.81 -18.37 -9.80
N LEU A 129 -4.30 -19.51 -9.31
CA LEU A 129 -3.45 -20.69 -9.04
C LEU A 129 -2.71 -21.16 -10.30
N THR A 130 -3.41 -21.26 -11.43
CA THR A 130 -2.79 -21.58 -12.73
C THR A 130 -1.73 -20.54 -13.12
N SER A 131 -2.02 -19.26 -12.87
CA SER A 131 -1.06 -18.18 -13.08
C SER A 131 0.17 -18.38 -12.21
N ILE A 132 -0.01 -18.66 -10.91
CA ILE A 132 1.07 -18.94 -9.95
C ILE A 132 1.92 -20.12 -10.43
N MET A 133 1.31 -21.23 -10.86
CA MET A 133 2.02 -22.40 -11.42
C MET A 133 2.84 -22.02 -12.65
N SER A 134 2.26 -21.20 -13.54
CA SER A 134 2.90 -20.80 -14.80
C SER A 134 4.00 -19.74 -14.63
N LEU A 135 4.15 -19.17 -13.41
CA LEU A 135 5.16 -18.13 -13.15
C LEU A 135 6.57 -18.71 -13.31
N ASN A 136 7.17 -18.43 -14.46
CA ASN A 136 8.62 -18.53 -14.63
C ASN A 136 9.38 -17.36 -13.96
N ARG A 137 8.65 -16.30 -13.57
CA ARG A 137 9.19 -15.09 -12.95
C ARG A 137 8.20 -14.60 -11.89
N VAL A 138 8.30 -15.11 -10.68
CA VAL A 138 7.78 -14.40 -9.51
C VAL A 138 8.69 -13.21 -9.35
N GLY A 139 8.19 -12.00 -9.56
CA GLY A 139 9.07 -10.87 -9.77
C GLY A 139 9.90 -10.54 -8.56
N THR A 140 10.85 -9.68 -8.85
CA THR A 140 11.94 -9.45 -7.92
C THR A 140 11.45 -8.71 -6.67
N ASN A 141 10.26 -8.13 -6.71
CA ASN A 141 9.71 -7.33 -5.66
C ASN A 141 8.17 -7.48 -5.64
N PRO A 142 7.54 -7.94 -4.52
CA PRO A 142 6.08 -8.05 -4.42
C PRO A 142 5.35 -6.70 -4.48
N PHE A 143 6.09 -5.59 -4.64
CA PHE A 143 5.62 -4.23 -4.42
C PHE A 143 5.96 -3.27 -5.58
N TYR A 144 6.37 -3.78 -6.75
CA TYR A 144 6.60 -2.94 -7.93
C TYR A 144 5.42 -3.02 -8.89
N LEU A 145 4.83 -1.86 -9.20
CA LEU A 145 3.79 -1.62 -10.22
C LEU A 145 4.17 -2.01 -11.66
N ASN A 146 5.40 -2.48 -11.89
CA ASN A 146 5.99 -2.67 -13.21
C ASN A 146 6.64 -4.03 -13.40
N SER A 147 6.40 -4.98 -12.50
CA SER A 147 6.79 -6.36 -12.76
C SER A 147 5.75 -7.00 -13.68
N ASN A 148 6.20 -7.76 -14.68
CA ASN A 148 5.36 -8.68 -15.45
C ASN A 148 4.79 -9.82 -14.58
N ASP A 149 4.65 -9.59 -13.28
CA ASP A 149 4.15 -10.57 -12.33
C ASP A 149 2.64 -10.58 -12.45
N LEU A 150 2.07 -11.77 -12.45
CA LEU A 150 0.63 -11.94 -12.47
C LEU A 150 0.03 -11.87 -11.05
N VAL A 151 0.88 -11.82 -10.01
CA VAL A 151 0.49 -12.07 -8.62
C VAL A 151 1.28 -11.19 -7.66
N MET A 152 0.57 -10.60 -6.70
CA MET A 152 1.10 -9.87 -5.55
C MET A 152 0.76 -10.58 -4.24
N ILE A 153 1.55 -10.29 -3.19
CA ILE A 153 1.32 -10.81 -1.84
C ILE A 153 0.78 -9.68 -0.97
N ILE A 154 -0.33 -9.91 -0.28
CA ILE A 154 -0.95 -8.99 0.69
C ILE A 154 -1.20 -9.69 2.03
N SER A 155 -1.21 -8.93 3.14
CA SER A 155 -1.49 -9.51 4.46
C SER A 155 -2.94 -10.01 4.54
N GLY A 156 -3.19 -10.93 5.48
CA GLY A 156 -4.56 -11.36 5.79
C GLY A 156 -5.49 -10.20 6.16
N GLN A 157 -4.99 -9.20 6.88
CA GLN A 157 -5.78 -8.02 7.26
C GLN A 157 -6.18 -7.19 6.04
N THR A 158 -5.25 -6.95 5.12
CA THR A 158 -5.58 -6.25 3.87
C THR A 158 -6.55 -7.07 3.03
N TRP A 159 -6.35 -8.39 2.94
CA TRP A 159 -7.28 -9.28 2.25
C TRP A 159 -8.71 -9.13 2.77
N ASP A 160 -8.90 -9.22 4.09
CA ASP A 160 -10.24 -9.13 4.70
C ASP A 160 -10.87 -7.74 4.48
N TYR A 161 -10.06 -6.67 4.49
CA TYR A 161 -10.51 -5.34 4.12
C TYR A 161 -10.99 -5.29 2.66
N LEU A 162 -10.17 -5.76 1.72
CA LEU A 162 -10.46 -5.64 0.30
C LEU A 162 -11.67 -6.49 -0.11
N VAL A 163 -11.78 -7.73 0.40
CA VAL A 163 -12.95 -8.58 0.13
C VAL A 163 -14.24 -7.96 0.64
N ARG A 164 -14.21 -7.32 1.83
CA ARG A 164 -15.38 -6.64 2.38
C ARG A 164 -15.81 -5.44 1.55
N GLU A 165 -14.85 -4.67 1.03
CA GLU A 165 -15.13 -3.39 0.35
C GLU A 165 -15.37 -3.53 -1.15
N TYR A 166 -14.71 -4.51 -1.79
CA TYR A 166 -14.69 -4.68 -3.25
C TYR A 166 -15.32 -6.00 -3.72
N GLY A 167 -15.62 -6.91 -2.80
CA GLY A 167 -16.16 -8.22 -3.13
C GLY A 167 -15.11 -9.18 -3.70
N LEU A 168 -15.50 -10.46 -3.79
CA LEU A 168 -14.65 -11.56 -4.23
C LEU A 168 -15.42 -12.46 -5.20
N ARG A 169 -14.72 -12.91 -6.25
CA ARG A 169 -15.13 -13.99 -7.12
C ARG A 169 -14.06 -15.08 -7.11
N GLY A 170 -14.43 -16.28 -6.69
CA GLY A 170 -13.50 -17.38 -6.41
C GLY A 170 -13.17 -17.46 -4.92
N GLU A 171 -12.01 -18.01 -4.59
CA GLU A 171 -11.60 -18.26 -3.21
C GLU A 171 -10.30 -17.52 -2.85
N LYS A 172 -10.09 -17.35 -1.55
CA LYS A 172 -8.83 -16.84 -1.01
C LYS A 172 -7.74 -17.86 -1.31
N ILE A 173 -6.67 -17.43 -1.97
CA ILE A 173 -5.51 -18.28 -2.25
C ILE A 173 -4.38 -17.85 -1.32
N SER A 174 -3.90 -18.79 -0.54
CA SER A 174 -2.90 -18.63 0.51
C SER A 174 -1.69 -19.53 0.24
N GLN A 175 -0.72 -19.54 1.17
CA GLN A 175 0.43 -20.43 1.06
C GLN A 175 0.04 -21.92 1.12
N GLU A 176 -1.05 -22.26 1.81
CA GLU A 176 -1.51 -23.65 2.00
C GLU A 176 -2.08 -24.26 0.71
N ASP A 177 -2.54 -23.42 -0.21
CA ASP A 177 -3.13 -23.83 -1.48
C ASP A 177 -2.07 -24.18 -2.55
N LEU A 178 -0.78 -24.00 -2.24
CA LEU A 178 0.34 -24.29 -3.13
C LEU A 178 0.68 -25.79 -3.16
N VAL A 179 -0.31 -26.61 -3.53
CA VAL A 179 -0.22 -28.09 -3.56
C VAL A 179 -0.46 -28.66 -4.96
N PRO A 180 0.31 -29.68 -5.39
CA PRO A 180 1.53 -30.18 -4.75
C PRO A 180 2.69 -29.17 -4.86
N GLU A 181 3.52 -29.08 -3.81
CA GLU A 181 4.59 -28.06 -3.68
C GLU A 181 5.56 -28.03 -4.87
N GLU A 182 5.80 -29.18 -5.50
CA GLU A 182 6.69 -29.34 -6.65
C GLU A 182 6.35 -28.39 -7.81
N ASN A 183 5.07 -28.11 -8.00
CA ASN A 183 4.57 -27.19 -9.02
C ASN A 183 4.85 -25.71 -8.69
N TYR A 184 5.21 -25.42 -7.44
CA TYR A 184 5.29 -24.07 -6.87
C TYR A 184 6.65 -23.74 -6.24
N LEU A 185 7.66 -24.59 -6.42
CA LEU A 185 8.98 -24.42 -5.80
C LEU A 185 9.58 -23.02 -6.00
N LYS A 186 9.38 -22.41 -7.17
CA LYS A 186 9.88 -21.05 -7.46
C LYS A 186 9.28 -20.00 -6.52
N ILE A 187 7.96 -20.02 -6.32
CA ILE A 187 7.29 -19.04 -5.44
C ILE A 187 7.58 -19.35 -3.97
N ILE A 188 7.65 -20.62 -3.60
CA ILE A 188 8.02 -21.06 -2.25
C ILE A 188 9.44 -20.58 -1.88
N HIS A 189 10.42 -20.79 -2.75
CA HIS A 189 11.79 -20.31 -2.55
C HIS A 189 11.86 -18.77 -2.46
N ARG A 190 11.06 -18.08 -3.27
CA ARG A 190 10.99 -16.61 -3.25
C ARG A 190 10.44 -16.08 -1.92
N ILE A 191 9.36 -16.68 -1.44
CA ILE A 191 8.77 -16.37 -0.14
C ILE A 191 9.77 -16.63 0.98
N ALA A 192 10.48 -17.77 0.95
CA ALA A 192 11.52 -18.08 1.93
C ALA A 192 12.65 -17.03 1.93
N TYR A 193 13.09 -16.59 0.75
CA TYR A 193 14.07 -15.51 0.61
C TYR A 193 13.58 -14.20 1.22
N TRP A 194 12.32 -13.81 0.97
CA TRP A 194 11.73 -12.60 1.55
C TRP A 194 11.55 -12.69 3.06
N LYS A 195 11.08 -13.83 3.59
CA LYS A 195 11.01 -14.10 5.04
C LYS A 195 12.38 -13.96 5.70
N LYS A 196 13.44 -14.52 5.11
CA LYS A 196 14.81 -14.38 5.61
C LYS A 196 15.27 -12.92 5.65
N ARG A 197 14.96 -12.13 4.61
CA ARG A 197 15.30 -10.69 4.58
C ARG A 197 14.51 -9.88 5.61
N ALA A 198 13.23 -10.20 5.81
CA ALA A 198 12.40 -9.53 6.81
C ALA A 198 12.84 -9.85 8.25
N GLY A 199 13.39 -11.05 8.49
CA GLY A 199 13.98 -11.47 9.76
C GLY A 199 15.41 -10.97 10.01
N ALA A 200 16.20 -10.70 8.96
CA ALA A 200 17.59 -10.24 9.10
C ALA A 200 17.73 -8.74 9.49
N CYS A 201 16.62 -8.03 9.72
CA CYS A 201 16.60 -6.63 10.14
C CYS A 201 15.98 -6.41 11.53
N SER A 202 15.91 -7.44 12.37
CA SER A 202 15.55 -7.32 13.79
C SER A 202 16.78 -7.18 14.68
#